data_AF-A0A0G3V1C6-F1
#
_entry.id   AF-A0A0G3V1C6-F1
#
_cell.length_a   1.000
_cell.length_b   1.000
_cell.length_c   1.000
_cell.angle_alpha   90.00
_cell.angle_beta   90.00
_cell.angle_gamma   90.00
#
_symmetry.space_group_name_H-M   'P 1'
#
loop_
_entity.id
_entity.type
_entity.pdbx_description
1 polymer ?
#
loop_
_entity_poly.entity_id
_entity_poly.type
_entity_poly.pdbx_seq_one_letter_code
_entity_poly.pdbx_strand_id
1 'polypeptide(L)'
;MDALRELDAQLDSEDTAVVLAAVWDVFGMTAEVCHRITFEEGSDELQAMLAGQKCAAGRGLLPLPDTGSPVTAPVPEPGAVGLDPYVRILEHTRNALERLLATADSVGEGAEHALREAGELASGASLALTRVREP
;
A
#
# COMPACT_ATOMS: atom_id res chain seq x y z
N MET A 1 -13.60 -7.84 -3.97
CA MET A 1 -13.02 -8.40 -2.74
C MET A 1 -11.91 -9.40 -3.02
N ASP A 2 -11.94 -10.11 -4.16
CA ASP A 2 -10.93 -11.13 -4.49
C ASP A 2 -9.51 -10.56 -4.68
N ALA A 3 -9.39 -9.39 -5.32
CA ALA A 3 -8.10 -8.73 -5.55
C ALA A 3 -7.30 -8.38 -4.28
N LEU A 4 -7.97 -7.81 -3.26
CA LEU A 4 -7.32 -7.48 -1.98
C LEU A 4 -6.83 -8.74 -1.27
N ARG A 5 -7.60 -9.84 -1.31
CA ARG A 5 -7.21 -11.12 -0.71
C ARG A 5 -6.04 -11.77 -1.44
N GLU A 6 -6.01 -11.65 -2.77
CA GLU A 6 -4.91 -12.16 -3.57
C GLU A 6 -3.60 -11.41 -3.26
N LEU A 7 -3.65 -10.08 -3.22
CA LEU A 7 -2.50 -9.26 -2.82
C LEU A 7 -2.05 -9.57 -1.39
N ASP A 8 -3.00 -9.72 -0.45
CA ASP A 8 -2.71 -10.08 0.93
C ASP A 8 -1.97 -11.43 1.03
N ALA A 9 -2.39 -12.43 0.25
CA ALA A 9 -1.70 -13.72 0.18
C ALA A 9 -0.31 -13.63 -0.47
N GLN A 10 -0.14 -12.78 -1.49
CA GLN A 10 1.15 -12.58 -2.15
C GLN A 10 2.17 -11.87 -1.24
N LEU A 11 1.72 -10.99 -0.34
CA LEU A 11 2.59 -10.33 0.66
C LEU A 11 3.23 -11.33 1.64
N ASP A 12 2.59 -12.49 1.86
CA ASP A 12 3.11 -13.60 2.67
C ASP A 12 3.97 -14.61 1.90
N SER A 13 4.23 -14.37 0.61
CA SER A 13 5.11 -15.22 -0.20
C SER A 13 6.54 -15.22 0.32
N GLU A 14 7.23 -16.35 0.19
CA GLU A 14 8.68 -16.45 0.42
C GLU A 14 9.50 -15.92 -0.77
N ASP A 15 8.85 -15.73 -1.93
CA ASP A 15 9.49 -15.17 -3.12
C ASP A 15 9.50 -13.64 -3.07
N THR A 16 10.70 -13.06 -2.91
CA THR A 16 10.93 -11.61 -2.90
C THR A 16 10.32 -10.89 -4.10
N ALA A 17 10.39 -11.45 -5.31
CA ALA A 17 9.85 -10.81 -6.51
C ALA A 17 8.32 -10.71 -6.43
N VAL A 18 7.66 -11.76 -5.92
CA VAL A 18 6.21 -11.77 -5.69
C VAL A 18 5.81 -10.75 -4.64
N VAL A 19 6.54 -10.68 -3.52
CA VAL A 19 6.25 -9.69 -2.46
C VAL A 19 6.41 -8.27 -2.99
N LEU A 20 7.50 -7.96 -3.70
CA LEU A 20 7.73 -6.62 -4.24
C LEU A 20 6.67 -6.23 -5.28
N ALA A 21 6.23 -7.15 -6.13
CA ALA A 21 5.13 -6.93 -7.06
C ALA A 21 3.81 -6.65 -6.32
N ALA A 22 3.49 -7.43 -5.28
CA ALA A 22 2.31 -7.22 -4.47
C ALA A 22 2.32 -5.85 -3.77
N VAL A 23 3.45 -5.45 -3.18
CA VAL A 23 3.61 -4.12 -2.58
C VAL A 23 3.40 -3.00 -3.61
N TRP A 24 3.96 -3.16 -4.81
CA TRP A 24 3.78 -2.21 -5.92
C TRP A 24 2.30 -2.01 -6.27
N ASP A 25 1.56 -3.12 -6.34
CA ASP A 25 0.14 -3.12 -6.69
C ASP A 25 -0.74 -2.62 -5.55
N VAL A 26 -0.41 -2.91 -4.28
CA VAL A 26 -1.09 -2.34 -3.10
C VAL A 26 -0.98 -0.82 -3.09
N PHE A 27 0.22 -0.27 -3.31
CA PHE A 27 0.40 1.18 -3.42
C PHE A 27 -0.39 1.76 -4.60
N GLY A 28 -0.33 1.12 -5.76
CA GLY A 28 -1.05 1.58 -6.95
C GLY A 28 -2.56 1.63 -6.74
N MET A 29 -3.12 0.53 -6.25
CA MET A 29 -4.54 0.38 -5.97
C MET A 29 -5.00 1.37 -4.90
N THR A 30 -4.24 1.54 -3.82
CA THR A 30 -4.64 2.43 -2.73
C THR A 30 -4.53 3.90 -3.11
N ALA A 31 -3.54 4.28 -3.94
CA ALA A 31 -3.48 5.62 -4.52
C ALA A 31 -4.71 5.92 -5.39
N GLU A 32 -5.17 4.94 -6.17
CA GLU A 32 -6.39 5.09 -6.97
C GLU A 32 -7.64 5.28 -6.10
N VAL A 33 -7.77 4.50 -5.01
CA VAL A 33 -8.86 4.68 -4.03
C VAL A 33 -8.83 6.08 -3.44
N CYS A 34 -7.66 6.54 -3.00
CA CYS A 34 -7.49 7.88 -2.44
C CYS A 34 -7.95 8.95 -3.44
N HIS A 35 -7.57 8.83 -4.71
CA HIS A 35 -8.00 9.75 -5.76
C HIS A 35 -9.52 9.79 -5.93
N ARG A 36 -10.18 8.63 -5.91
CA ARG A 36 -11.65 8.55 -6.03
C ARG A 36 -12.36 9.20 -4.83
N ILE A 37 -11.88 8.95 -3.61
CA ILE A 37 -12.54 9.43 -2.40
C ILE A 37 -12.16 10.86 -2.00
N THR A 38 -11.15 11.47 -2.64
CA THR A 38 -10.60 12.78 -2.23
C THR A 38 -11.66 13.87 -2.16
N PHE A 39 -12.65 13.86 -3.07
CA PHE A 39 -13.70 14.88 -3.14
C PHE A 39 -15.09 14.32 -2.79
N GLU A 40 -15.14 13.13 -2.18
CA GLU A 40 -16.41 12.56 -1.72
C GLU A 40 -16.88 13.27 -0.45
N GLU A 41 -18.18 13.58 -0.40
CA GLU A 41 -18.81 14.16 0.79
C GLU A 41 -18.60 13.25 2.01
N GLY A 42 -18.15 13.86 3.12
CA GLY A 42 -17.81 13.12 4.34
C GLY A 42 -16.38 12.57 4.39
N SER A 43 -15.54 12.86 3.39
CA SER A 43 -14.10 12.57 3.41
C SER A 43 -13.29 13.83 3.78
N ASP A 44 -12.26 13.66 4.61
CA ASP A 44 -11.20 14.65 4.79
C ASP A 44 -10.28 14.62 3.56
N GLU A 45 -10.43 15.64 2.71
CA GLU A 45 -9.70 15.78 1.44
C GLU A 45 -8.18 15.76 1.65
N LEU A 46 -7.68 16.41 2.72
CA LEU A 46 -6.25 16.51 2.99
C LEU A 46 -5.67 15.16 3.40
N GLN A 47 -6.38 14.39 4.23
CA GLN A 47 -5.96 13.04 4.61
C GLN A 47 -5.99 12.09 3.42
N ALA A 48 -7.01 12.18 2.55
CA ALA A 48 -7.10 11.36 1.35
C ALA A 48 -5.95 11.67 0.37
N MET A 49 -5.67 12.95 0.13
CA MET A 49 -4.53 13.37 -0.69
C MET A 49 -3.19 12.91 -0.10
N LEU A 50 -3.01 13.05 1.22
CA LEU A 50 -1.79 12.63 1.90
C LEU A 50 -1.55 11.12 1.78
N ALA A 51 -2.59 10.31 2.00
CA ALA A 51 -2.52 8.86 1.85
C ALA A 51 -2.15 8.48 0.40
N GLY A 52 -2.80 9.10 -0.59
CA GLY A 52 -2.52 8.88 -2.01
C GLY A 52 -1.10 9.26 -2.42
N GLN A 53 -0.59 10.41 -1.95
CA GLN A 53 0.78 10.86 -2.21
C GLN A 53 1.81 9.92 -1.62
N LYS A 54 1.60 9.45 -0.38
CA LYS A 54 2.49 8.47 0.25
C LYS A 54 2.51 7.15 -0.51
N CYS A 55 1.36 6.68 -0.98
CA CYS A 55 1.30 5.49 -1.83
C CYS A 55 2.05 5.68 -3.15
N ALA A 56 1.86 6.81 -3.83
CA ALA A 56 2.56 7.12 -5.07
C ALA A 56 4.08 7.21 -4.87
N ALA A 57 4.53 7.83 -3.77
CA ALA A 57 5.95 7.91 -3.41
C ALA A 57 6.54 6.53 -3.07
N GLY A 58 5.83 5.73 -2.26
CA GLY A 58 6.27 4.38 -1.88
C GLY A 58 6.38 3.46 -3.08
N ARG A 59 5.43 3.55 -4.01
CA ARG A 59 5.52 2.91 -5.32
C ARG A 59 6.78 3.37 -6.06
N GLY A 60 7.03 4.67 -6.17
CA GLY A 60 8.19 5.21 -6.91
C GLY A 60 9.58 4.76 -6.41
N LEU A 61 9.70 4.21 -5.20
CA LEU A 61 10.98 3.74 -4.63
C LEU A 61 11.34 2.31 -5.04
N LEU A 62 10.38 1.53 -5.48
CA LEU A 62 10.55 0.10 -5.74
C LEU A 62 10.94 -0.14 -7.22
N PRO A 63 11.49 -1.30 -7.57
CA PRO A 63 11.67 -1.66 -8.97
C PRO A 63 10.30 -1.89 -9.64
N LEU A 64 10.21 -1.57 -10.94
CA LEU A 64 9.06 -1.97 -11.74
C LEU A 64 8.98 -3.51 -11.72
N PRO A 65 7.84 -4.10 -11.36
CA PRO A 65 7.74 -5.55 -11.28
C PRO A 65 7.76 -6.18 -12.68
N ASP A 66 8.54 -7.25 -12.84
CA ASP A 66 8.61 -8.05 -14.08
C ASP A 66 7.31 -8.83 -14.35
N THR A 67 6.52 -9.02 -13.29
CA THR A 67 5.23 -9.70 -13.31
C THR A 67 4.22 -8.89 -12.51
N GLY A 68 3.04 -8.68 -13.06
CA GLY A 68 1.95 -7.99 -12.38
C GLY A 68 0.76 -7.88 -13.31
N SER A 69 -0.44 -7.95 -12.75
CA SER A 69 -1.66 -7.65 -13.49
C SER A 69 -2.26 -6.39 -12.90
N PRO A 70 -2.72 -5.41 -13.71
CA PRO A 70 -3.34 -4.21 -13.18
C PRO A 70 -4.51 -4.57 -12.26
N VAL A 71 -4.32 -4.36 -10.96
CA VAL A 71 -5.36 -4.60 -9.97
C VAL A 71 -6.30 -3.40 -9.97
N THR A 72 -7.56 -3.60 -10.34
CA THR A 72 -8.57 -2.56 -10.22
C THR A 72 -9.05 -2.49 -8.78
N ALA A 73 -8.93 -1.30 -8.17
CA ALA A 73 -9.42 -1.11 -6.81
C ALA A 73 -10.95 -1.29 -6.74
N PRO A 74 -11.49 -2.15 -5.84
CA PRO A 74 -12.91 -2.17 -5.59
C PRO A 74 -13.38 -0.81 -5.03
N VAL A 75 -14.61 -0.41 -5.33
CA VAL A 75 -15.18 0.81 -4.76
C VAL A 75 -15.36 0.60 -3.25
N PRO A 76 -14.77 1.44 -2.37
CA PRO A 76 -14.98 1.31 -0.93
C PRO A 76 -16.43 1.61 -0.57
N GLU A 77 -16.98 0.88 0.40
CA GLU A 77 -18.28 1.23 0.97
C GLU A 77 -18.22 2.62 1.65
N PRO A 78 -19.35 3.33 1.80
CA PRO A 78 -19.38 4.60 2.53
C PRO A 78 -18.95 4.46 3.99
N GLY A 79 -18.38 5.55 4.55
CA GLY A 79 -17.93 5.60 5.95
C GLY A 79 -16.57 4.96 6.21
N ALA A 80 -16.12 4.99 7.47
CA ALA A 80 -14.81 4.50 7.90
C ALA A 80 -14.57 3.03 7.58
N VAL A 81 -15.58 2.18 7.84
CA VAL A 81 -15.50 0.71 7.71
C VAL A 81 -15.15 0.28 6.28
N GLY A 82 -15.57 1.05 5.26
CA GLY A 82 -15.24 0.76 3.87
C GLY A 82 -13.75 0.95 3.52
N LEU A 83 -13.00 1.68 4.35
CA LEU A 83 -11.57 1.92 4.19
C LEU A 83 -10.69 0.94 4.98
N ASP A 84 -11.24 0.24 5.99
CA ASP A 84 -10.52 -0.74 6.82
C ASP A 84 -9.69 -1.77 6.02
N PRO A 85 -10.19 -2.35 4.91
CA PRO A 85 -9.41 -3.31 4.14
C PRO A 85 -8.12 -2.71 3.56
N TYR A 86 -8.16 -1.44 3.17
CA TYR A 86 -7.02 -0.72 2.61
C TYR A 86 -6.02 -0.30 3.69
N VAL A 87 -6.50 0.07 4.87
CA VAL A 87 -5.67 0.31 6.05
C VAL A 87 -4.88 -0.96 6.39
N ARG A 88 -5.56 -2.10 6.51
CA ARG A 88 -4.94 -3.38 6.89
C ARG A 88 -3.91 -3.86 5.87
N ILE A 89 -4.18 -3.73 4.56
CA ILE A 89 -3.23 -4.19 3.55
C ILE A 89 -1.99 -3.29 3.45
N LEU A 90 -2.10 -2.00 3.79
CA LEU A 90 -0.95 -1.10 3.92
C LEU A 90 -0.10 -1.46 5.16
N GLU A 91 -0.72 -1.83 6.26
CA GLU A 91 -0.01 -2.36 7.44
C GLU A 91 0.70 -3.69 7.12
N HIS A 92 0.03 -4.59 6.39
CA HIS A 92 0.67 -5.83 5.95
C HIS A 92 1.81 -5.57 4.98
N THR A 93 1.66 -4.61 4.06
CA THR A 93 2.73 -4.15 3.17
C THR A 93 3.98 -3.72 3.95
N ARG A 94 3.81 -2.90 5.00
CA ARG A 94 4.91 -2.50 5.88
C ARG A 94 5.58 -3.73 6.50
N ASN A 95 4.80 -4.64 7.08
CA ASN A 95 5.33 -5.85 7.72
C ASN A 95 6.07 -6.74 6.73
N ALA A 96 5.57 -6.88 5.49
CA ALA A 96 6.22 -7.65 4.45
C ALA A 96 7.58 -7.06 4.06
N LEU A 97 7.67 -5.73 3.92
CA LEU A 97 8.94 -5.03 3.66
C LEU A 97 9.92 -5.19 4.83
N GLU A 98 9.45 -5.10 6.07
CA GLU A 98 10.27 -5.38 7.27
C GLU A 98 10.79 -6.82 7.28
N ARG A 99 9.97 -7.81 6.90
CA ARG A 99 10.39 -9.22 6.76
C ARG A 99 11.46 -9.40 5.69
N LEU A 100 11.32 -8.75 4.53
CA LEU A 100 12.33 -8.79 3.47
C LEU A 100 13.66 -8.21 3.95
N LEU A 101 13.62 -7.08 4.65
CA LEU A 101 14.81 -6.46 5.24
C LEU A 101 15.50 -7.37 6.27
N ALA A 102 14.74 -8.11 7.08
CA ALA A 102 15.27 -9.00 8.11
C ALA A 102 15.90 -10.29 7.54
N THR A 103 15.50 -10.69 6.32
CA THR A 103 15.92 -11.97 5.69
C THR A 103 16.94 -11.78 4.57
N ALA A 104 17.15 -10.54 4.11
CA ALA A 104 18.07 -10.25 3.04
C ALA A 104 19.51 -10.16 3.55
N ASP A 105 20.22 -11.29 3.54
CA ASP A 105 21.64 -11.40 3.93
C ASP A 105 22.60 -10.51 3.09
N SER A 106 22.14 -9.91 1.97
CA SER A 106 22.95 -9.00 1.12
C SER A 106 22.14 -8.12 0.16
N VAL A 107 21.10 -7.41 0.63
CA VAL A 107 20.58 -6.27 -0.17
C VAL A 107 21.61 -5.16 -0.20
N GLY A 108 21.88 -4.59 -1.38
CA GLY A 108 22.74 -3.40 -1.47
C GLY A 108 22.16 -2.25 -0.64
N GLU A 109 23.02 -1.40 -0.07
CA GLU A 109 22.60 -0.30 0.83
C GLU A 109 21.47 0.58 0.27
N GLY A 110 21.48 0.83 -1.05
CA GLY A 110 20.42 1.58 -1.72
C GLY A 110 19.07 0.85 -1.75
N ALA A 111 19.07 -0.46 -1.94
CA ALA A 111 17.85 -1.27 -1.90
C ALA A 111 17.30 -1.36 -0.46
N GLU A 112 18.18 -1.52 0.53
CA GLU A 112 17.78 -1.51 1.94
C GLU A 112 17.12 -0.19 2.34
N HIS A 113 17.70 0.94 1.93
CA HIS A 113 17.13 2.26 2.17
C HIS A 113 15.75 2.42 1.52
N ALA A 114 15.61 2.03 0.25
CA ALA A 114 14.36 2.10 -0.48
C ALA A 114 13.24 1.25 0.15
N LEU A 115 13.55 0.02 0.58
CA LEU A 115 12.59 -0.85 1.25
C LEU A 115 12.13 -0.27 2.60
N ARG A 116 13.06 0.29 3.38
CA ARG A 116 12.75 0.92 4.67
C ARG A 116 11.86 2.14 4.47
N GLU A 117 12.22 3.01 3.53
CA GLU A 117 11.43 4.21 3.24
C GLU A 117 10.04 3.86 2.67
N ALA A 118 9.94 2.85 1.80
CA ALA A 118 8.65 2.35 1.33
C ALA A 118 7.79 1.83 2.50
N GLY A 119 8.36 1.13 3.47
CA GLY A 119 7.65 0.67 4.68
C GLY A 119 7.09 1.83 5.51
N GLU A 120 7.89 2.88 5.72
CA GLU A 120 7.45 4.10 6.42
C GLU A 120 6.33 4.83 5.65
N LEU A 121 6.40 4.85 4.32
CA LEU A 121 5.36 5.44 3.48
C LEU A 121 4.06 4.63 3.55
N ALA A 122 4.12 3.30 3.57
CA ALA A 122 2.95 2.43 3.79
C ALA A 122 2.31 2.67 5.17
N SER A 123 3.13 2.73 6.23
CA SER A 123 2.69 3.06 7.58
C SER A 123 2.00 4.43 7.64
N GLY A 124 2.62 5.45 7.06
CA GLY A 124 2.07 6.80 7.02
C GLY A 124 0.81 6.91 6.16
N ALA A 125 0.70 6.14 5.07
CA ALA A 125 -0.50 6.09 4.24
C ALA A 125 -1.66 5.43 4.99
N SER A 126 -1.38 4.33 5.70
CA SER A 126 -2.37 3.65 6.55
C SER A 126 -2.94 4.61 7.61
N LEU A 127 -2.06 5.29 8.33
CA LEU A 127 -2.46 6.26 9.35
C LEU A 127 -3.29 7.41 8.77
N ALA A 128 -2.89 7.98 7.64
CA ALA A 128 -3.67 9.02 6.97
C ALA A 128 -5.06 8.48 6.56
N LEU A 129 -5.11 7.26 6.03
CA LEU A 129 -6.36 6.65 5.56
C LEU A 129 -7.37 6.42 6.69
N THR A 130 -6.91 6.04 7.90
CA THR A 130 -7.79 5.92 9.09
C THR A 130 -8.49 7.23 9.46
N ARG A 131 -7.93 8.37 9.05
CA ARG A 131 -8.44 9.71 9.37
C ARG A 131 -9.31 10.31 8.27
N VAL A 132 -9.47 9.64 7.12
CA VAL A 132 -10.23 10.20 5.99
C VAL A 132 -11.72 10.27 6.31
N ARG A 133 -12.26 9.32 7.05
CA ARG A 133 -13.68 9.26 7.37
C ARG A 133 -13.89 9.02 8.86
N GLU A 134 -13.23 9.81 9.71
CA GLU A 134 -13.43 9.72 11.16
C GLU A 134 -14.93 9.81 11.50
N PRO A 135 -15.42 8.97 12.44
CA PRO A 135 -16.83 8.95 12.84
C PRO A 135 -17.29 10.22 13.55
#